data_AF-X1PWL0-F1
#
_entry.id   AF-X1PWL0-F1
#
_cell.length_a   1.000
_cell.length_b   1.000
_cell.length_c   1.000
_cell.angle_alpha   90.00
_cell.angle_beta   90.00
_cell.angle_gamma   90.00
#
_symmetry.space_group_name_H-M   'P 1'
#
loop_
_entity.id
_entity.type
_entity.pdbx_description
1 polymer ?
#
loop_
_entity_poly.entity_id
_entity_poly.type
_entity_poly.pdbx_seq_one_letter_code
_entity_poly.pdbx_strand_id
1 'polypeptide(L)'
;VRIEGMTDETTDMFYSCTLCQSFAPSHVCVISPERTGLCGSYNWMDCKAAYEITPTGTNQPVPKGEVLDSKLGQFKGVNEFLYKASRGKLDHYNFYSLMHDPMTTCGCCECVAAVLPLCNGIMAVNREYTGETPCGMKFTTLAGTVGGGLSTPGFVGHGKYNICQRKFLIGDGGLLRMVWMPKMLKEEIAERFKARAKEMGIPDLLDMVADEAVGTTEEEILHFLEEKGHPALTMEPILE
;
A
#
# COMPACT_ATOMS: atom_id res chain seq x y z
N VAL A 1 -17.17 -9.55 16.05
CA VAL A 1 -17.22 -8.28 15.28
C VAL A 1 -16.48 -8.55 13.98
N ARG A 2 -17.17 -8.56 12.83
CA ARG A 2 -16.47 -8.58 11.53
C ARG A 2 -15.85 -7.19 11.32
N ILE A 3 -14.77 -7.08 10.55
CA ILE A 3 -14.14 -5.79 10.19
C ILE A 3 -15.14 -4.84 9.49
N GLU A 4 -16.23 -5.37 8.93
CA GLU A 4 -17.31 -4.60 8.30
C GLU A 4 -17.80 -3.45 9.20
N GLY A 5 -17.41 -2.22 8.83
CA GLY A 5 -17.82 -0.98 9.49
C GLY A 5 -16.73 -0.28 10.30
N MET A 6 -15.57 -0.91 10.54
CA MET A 6 -14.44 -0.25 11.21
C MET A 6 -13.65 0.61 10.22
N THR A 7 -13.39 1.87 10.60
CA THR A 7 -12.48 2.78 9.89
C THR A 7 -11.33 3.21 10.80
N ASP A 8 -10.27 3.75 10.20
CA ASP A 8 -9.09 4.22 10.96
C ASP A 8 -9.43 5.40 11.90
N GLU A 9 -10.48 6.18 11.59
CA GLU A 9 -10.99 7.24 12.45
C GLU A 9 -11.75 6.70 13.67
N THR A 10 -12.50 5.61 13.49
CA THR A 10 -13.40 5.05 14.52
C THR A 10 -12.70 4.17 15.58
N THR A 11 -11.39 3.98 15.47
CA THR A 11 -10.60 3.21 16.44
C THR A 11 -9.43 4.01 16.97
N ASP A 12 -9.17 3.93 18.28
CA ASP A 12 -7.98 4.51 18.92
C ASP A 12 -6.83 3.51 19.05
N MET A 13 -7.03 2.30 18.53
CA MET A 13 -6.07 1.21 18.64
C MET A 13 -5.80 0.57 17.29
N PHE A 14 -4.52 0.46 16.95
CA PHE A 14 -3.97 -0.36 15.89
C PHE A 14 -3.22 -1.55 16.50
N TYR A 15 -2.69 -2.42 15.65
CA TYR A 15 -1.85 -3.53 16.09
C TYR A 15 -0.58 -3.59 15.28
N SER A 16 0.53 -3.88 15.94
CA SER A 16 1.77 -4.18 15.25
C SER A 16 1.84 -5.65 14.83
N CYS A 17 2.76 -5.96 13.93
CA CYS A 17 3.24 -7.31 13.68
C CYS A 17 4.76 -7.25 13.43
N THR A 18 5.53 -7.95 14.26
CA THR A 18 6.99 -8.08 14.15
C THR A 18 7.44 -9.46 13.66
N LEU A 19 6.51 -10.30 13.18
CA LEU A 19 6.79 -11.68 12.77
C LEU A 19 7.91 -11.78 11.72
N CYS A 20 7.97 -10.82 10.80
CA CYS A 20 8.95 -10.80 9.72
C CYS A 20 10.33 -10.23 10.12
N GLN A 21 10.55 -9.87 11.39
CA GLN A 21 11.86 -9.39 11.86
C GLN A 21 12.96 -10.46 11.82
N SER A 22 12.60 -11.74 11.67
CA SER A 22 13.54 -12.81 11.37
C SER A 22 14.28 -12.61 10.03
N PHE A 23 13.67 -11.91 9.07
CA PHE A 23 14.26 -11.63 7.75
C PHE A 23 14.60 -10.14 7.56
N ALA A 24 13.81 -9.23 8.14
CA ALA A 24 14.00 -7.77 8.05
C ALA A 24 14.01 -7.16 9.46
N PRO A 25 15.14 -7.12 10.17
CA PRO A 25 15.19 -6.84 11.61
C PRO A 25 14.63 -5.49 12.07
N SER A 26 14.62 -4.47 11.20
CA SER A 26 14.04 -3.14 11.47
C SER A 26 12.57 -3.03 11.06
N HIS A 27 12.04 -3.99 10.30
CA HIS A 27 10.68 -3.92 9.78
C HIS A 27 9.65 -4.12 10.90
N VAL A 28 8.60 -3.30 10.86
CA VAL A 28 7.45 -3.40 11.76
C VAL A 28 6.21 -3.12 10.94
N CYS A 29 5.32 -4.11 10.86
CA CYS A 29 3.98 -3.85 10.36
C CYS A 29 3.15 -3.14 11.43
N VAL A 30 2.43 -2.07 11.11
CA VAL A 30 1.30 -1.60 11.92
C VAL A 30 0.04 -1.66 11.06
N ILE A 31 -0.95 -2.38 11.57
CA ILE A 31 -2.18 -2.80 10.90
C ILE A 31 -3.32 -1.99 11.50
N SER A 32 -4.03 -1.27 10.63
CA SER A 32 -5.26 -0.55 10.93
C SER A 32 -6.47 -1.26 10.28
N PRO A 33 -7.72 -0.91 10.63
CA PRO A 33 -8.89 -1.44 9.94
C PRO A 33 -8.84 -1.26 8.41
N GLU A 34 -8.28 -0.15 7.93
CA GLU A 34 -8.22 0.20 6.51
C GLU A 34 -6.82 0.03 5.87
N ARG A 35 -5.90 -0.61 6.60
CA ARG A 35 -4.58 -1.02 6.09
C ARG A 35 -4.19 -2.39 6.65
N THR A 36 -4.53 -3.45 5.91
CA THR A 36 -4.12 -4.83 6.19
C THR A 36 -2.59 -4.96 6.12
N GLY A 37 -2.01 -5.91 6.86
CA GLY A 37 -0.59 -6.23 6.75
C GLY A 37 -0.19 -6.59 5.31
N LEU A 38 1.02 -6.20 4.91
CA LEU A 38 1.49 -6.28 3.52
C LEU A 38 1.52 -7.72 2.94
N CYS A 39 1.47 -8.75 3.77
CA CYS A 39 1.36 -10.14 3.34
C CYS A 39 -0.06 -10.55 2.91
N GLY A 40 -1.05 -9.66 3.08
CA GLY A 40 -2.46 -9.95 2.82
C GLY A 40 -3.15 -10.85 3.84
N SER A 41 -2.39 -11.51 4.74
CA SER A 41 -2.91 -12.54 5.64
C SER A 41 -3.28 -12.08 7.06
N TYR A 42 -2.85 -10.87 7.47
CA TYR A 42 -3.13 -10.33 8.80
C TYR A 42 -3.90 -9.02 8.69
N ASN A 43 -5.19 -9.07 9.04
CA ASN A 43 -5.99 -7.88 9.24
C ASN A 43 -6.01 -7.45 10.72
N TRP A 44 -6.69 -6.33 11.01
CA TRP A 44 -6.76 -5.78 12.36
C TRP A 44 -7.35 -6.76 13.40
N MET A 45 -8.40 -7.50 13.03
CA MET A 45 -9.04 -8.49 13.90
C MET A 45 -8.15 -9.70 14.15
N ASP A 46 -7.41 -10.15 13.14
CA ASP A 46 -6.45 -11.25 13.28
C ASP A 46 -5.33 -10.87 14.25
N CYS A 47 -4.81 -9.64 14.15
CA CYS A 47 -3.78 -9.15 15.06
C CYS A 47 -4.30 -9.01 16.50
N LYS A 48 -5.53 -8.52 16.67
CA LYS A 48 -6.21 -8.48 17.97
C LYS A 48 -6.33 -9.88 18.57
N ALA A 49 -6.86 -10.84 17.80
CA ALA A 49 -7.02 -12.22 18.25
C ALA A 49 -5.68 -12.87 18.58
N ALA A 50 -4.64 -12.63 17.76
CA ALA A 50 -3.29 -13.14 18.01
C ALA A 50 -2.71 -12.61 19.34
N TYR A 51 -2.93 -11.33 19.65
CA TYR A 51 -2.55 -10.75 20.94
C TYR A 51 -3.34 -11.35 22.12
N GLU A 52 -4.66 -11.52 21.97
CA GLU A 52 -5.52 -12.13 23.01
C GLU A 52 -5.11 -13.58 23.30
N ILE A 53 -4.70 -14.34 22.28
CA ILE A 53 -4.22 -15.72 22.42
C ILE A 53 -2.82 -15.76 23.06
N THR A 54 -1.90 -14.90 22.61
CA THR A 54 -0.52 -14.85 23.13
C THR A 54 -0.08 -13.40 23.33
N PRO A 55 -0.28 -12.82 24.54
CA PRO A 55 0.07 -11.43 24.82
C PRO A 55 1.55 -11.09 24.67
N THR A 56 2.43 -12.09 24.78
CA THR A 56 3.90 -11.96 24.56
C THR A 56 4.31 -12.24 23.10
N GLY A 57 3.34 -12.39 22.19
CA GLY A 57 3.57 -12.71 20.79
C GLY A 57 4.02 -11.51 19.95
N THR A 58 4.09 -11.71 18.64
CA THR A 58 4.58 -10.69 17.69
C THR A 58 3.56 -9.60 17.37
N ASN A 59 2.30 -9.78 17.75
CA ASN A 59 1.25 -8.79 17.58
C ASN A 59 1.03 -8.05 18.90
N GLN A 60 1.24 -6.74 18.91
CA GLN A 60 1.10 -5.91 20.11
C GLN A 60 0.13 -4.76 19.83
N PRO A 61 -0.73 -4.38 20.79
CA PRO A 61 -1.60 -3.22 20.65
C PRO A 61 -0.76 -1.94 20.54
N VAL A 62 -1.14 -1.07 19.61
CA VAL A 62 -0.51 0.22 19.36
C VAL A 62 -1.58 1.30 19.50
N PRO A 63 -1.64 2.01 20.64
CA PRO A 63 -2.50 3.18 20.76
C PRO A 63 -2.16 4.19 19.66
N LYS A 64 -3.16 4.69 18.94
CA LYS A 64 -2.99 5.65 17.84
C LYS A 64 -2.32 6.93 18.33
N GLY A 65 -2.71 7.40 19.51
CA GLY A 65 -2.19 8.64 20.10
C GLY A 65 -2.64 9.87 19.30
N GLU A 66 -1.84 10.93 19.36
CA GLU A 66 -2.08 12.18 18.63
C GLU A 66 -1.95 11.96 17.10
N VAL A 67 -2.91 12.50 16.34
CA VAL A 67 -2.84 12.54 14.87
C VAL A 67 -1.97 13.73 14.48
N LEU A 68 -0.77 13.47 13.98
CA LEU A 68 0.20 14.49 13.57
C LEU A 68 -0.10 14.99 12.15
N ASP A 69 -0.51 14.08 11.26
CA ASP A 69 -0.95 14.40 9.90
C ASP A 69 -2.07 13.44 9.49
N SER A 70 -3.29 13.95 9.31
CA SER A 70 -4.44 13.13 8.90
C SER A 70 -4.43 12.77 7.41
N LYS A 71 -3.75 13.56 6.56
CA LYS A 71 -3.65 13.32 5.11
C LYS A 71 -2.67 12.18 4.83
N LEU A 72 -1.47 12.25 5.43
CA LEU A 72 -0.44 11.24 5.30
C LEU A 72 -0.64 10.04 6.24
N GLY A 73 -1.47 10.20 7.27
CA GLY A 73 -1.71 9.16 8.26
C GLY A 73 -0.50 8.97 9.18
N GLN A 74 -0.02 10.07 9.74
CA GLN A 74 1.07 10.08 10.71
C GLN A 74 0.50 10.17 12.13
N PHE A 75 0.85 9.20 12.97
CA PHE A 75 0.30 9.04 14.30
C PHE A 75 1.42 8.93 15.33
N LYS A 76 1.39 9.78 16.35
CA LYS A 76 2.44 9.85 17.37
C LYS A 76 2.65 8.52 18.09
N GLY A 77 1.57 7.83 18.44
CA GLY A 77 1.65 6.53 19.12
C GLY A 77 2.25 5.43 18.24
N VAL A 78 2.06 5.52 16.91
CA VAL A 78 2.70 4.62 15.96
C VAL A 78 4.19 4.92 15.86
N ASN A 79 4.59 6.19 15.74
CA ASN A 79 5.99 6.60 15.70
C ASN A 79 6.76 6.13 16.95
N GLU A 80 6.19 6.33 18.13
CA GLU A 80 6.79 5.90 19.40
C GLU A 80 6.94 4.37 19.50
N PHE A 81 5.95 3.61 19.02
CA PHE A 81 6.03 2.15 18.97
C PHE A 81 7.09 1.70 17.97
N LEU A 82 7.06 2.27 16.76
CA LEU A 82 7.96 1.98 15.66
C LEU A 82 9.42 2.19 16.06
N TYR A 83 9.73 3.32 16.70
CA TYR A 83 11.10 3.62 17.15
C TYR A 83 11.63 2.56 18.11
N LYS A 84 10.81 2.09 19.05
CA LYS A 84 11.19 1.02 19.98
C LYS A 84 11.34 -0.32 19.25
N ALA A 85 10.33 -0.72 18.47
CA ALA A 85 10.26 -2.03 17.83
C ALA A 85 11.28 -2.21 16.69
N SER A 86 11.70 -1.11 16.05
CA SER A 86 12.76 -1.08 15.03
C SER A 86 14.17 -0.89 15.59
N ARG A 87 14.33 -0.83 16.93
CA ARG A 87 15.63 -0.58 17.61
C ARG A 87 16.25 0.76 17.22
N GLY A 88 15.42 1.80 17.13
CA GLY A 88 15.82 3.16 16.78
C GLY A 88 16.18 3.36 15.32
N LYS A 89 15.81 2.42 14.42
CA LYS A 89 16.11 2.53 12.99
C LYS A 89 15.07 3.32 12.20
N LEU A 90 13.84 3.36 12.69
CA LEU A 90 12.74 4.09 12.08
C LEU A 90 12.11 4.97 13.15
N ASP A 91 12.10 6.28 12.95
CA ASP A 91 11.45 7.25 13.84
C ASP A 91 9.98 7.48 13.47
N HIS A 92 9.61 7.34 12.20
CA HIS A 92 8.25 7.45 11.70
C HIS A 92 8.04 6.71 10.37
N TYR A 93 6.78 6.57 9.96
CA TYR A 93 6.37 6.41 8.57
C TYR A 93 4.92 6.87 8.40
N ASN A 94 4.51 7.09 7.15
CA ASN A 94 3.16 7.55 6.80
C ASN A 94 2.28 6.39 6.31
N PHE A 95 1.03 6.34 6.82
CA PHE A 95 0.12 5.24 6.50
C PHE A 95 -0.48 5.35 5.09
N TYR A 96 -0.57 6.55 4.55
CA TYR A 96 -1.39 6.84 3.39
C TYR A 96 -0.58 7.44 2.23
N SER A 97 0.75 7.38 2.29
CA SER A 97 1.63 7.88 1.24
C SER A 97 2.68 6.85 0.82
N LEU A 98 2.97 6.88 -0.47
CA LEU A 98 4.06 6.23 -1.19
C LEU A 98 5.27 7.17 -1.28
N MET A 99 5.04 8.47 -1.36
CA MET A 99 6.05 9.49 -1.65
C MET A 99 6.74 10.04 -0.41
N HIS A 100 6.02 10.18 0.70
CA HIS A 100 6.55 10.74 1.93
C HIS A 100 6.72 9.65 2.97
N ASP A 101 7.96 9.32 3.31
CA ASP A 101 8.36 8.35 4.35
C ASP A 101 7.44 7.12 4.42
N PRO A 102 7.31 6.35 3.33
CA PRO A 102 6.40 5.23 3.29
C PRO A 102 6.82 4.16 4.29
N MET A 103 5.85 3.33 4.66
CA MET A 103 6.09 2.15 5.48
C MET A 103 7.14 1.23 4.84
N THR A 104 7.94 0.59 5.68
CA THR A 104 8.96 -0.35 5.21
C THR A 104 8.35 -1.66 4.71
N THR A 105 9.06 -2.36 3.82
CA THR A 105 8.64 -3.68 3.32
C THR A 105 9.58 -4.78 3.83
N CYS A 106 9.04 -5.93 4.24
CA CYS A 106 9.87 -7.09 4.59
C CYS A 106 10.25 -7.91 3.35
N GLY A 107 9.64 -9.08 3.15
CA GLY A 107 9.90 -9.94 1.99
C GLY A 107 8.70 -10.77 1.52
N CYS A 108 7.57 -10.69 2.24
CA CYS A 108 6.36 -11.46 1.97
C CYS A 108 5.22 -10.63 1.36
N CYS A 109 5.50 -9.43 0.83
CA CYS A 109 4.45 -8.66 0.14
C CYS A 109 3.87 -9.45 -1.04
N GLU A 110 2.56 -9.30 -1.24
CA GLU A 110 1.89 -9.89 -2.39
C GLU A 110 2.07 -9.01 -3.63
N CYS A 111 2.14 -7.70 -3.44
CA CYS A 111 2.32 -6.68 -4.46
C CYS A 111 3.41 -5.67 -4.08
N VAL A 112 3.95 -5.00 -5.09
CA VAL A 112 4.74 -3.77 -4.92
C VAL A 112 4.07 -2.67 -5.73
N ALA A 113 3.81 -1.54 -5.08
CA ALA A 113 3.44 -0.30 -5.75
C ALA A 113 4.69 0.55 -6.04
N ALA A 114 4.71 1.20 -7.19
CA ALA A 114 5.80 2.07 -7.63
C ALA A 114 5.24 3.32 -8.34
N VAL A 115 5.86 4.47 -8.11
CA VAL A 115 5.54 5.71 -8.84
C VAL A 115 5.99 5.61 -10.30
N LEU A 116 5.15 6.09 -11.22
CA LEU A 116 5.44 6.27 -12.64
C LEU A 116 5.39 7.77 -12.97
N PRO A 117 6.55 8.47 -12.94
CA PRO A 117 6.62 9.92 -13.08
C PRO A 117 5.98 10.47 -14.36
N LEU A 118 6.24 9.85 -15.52
CA LEU A 118 5.72 10.33 -16.81
C LEU A 118 4.20 10.20 -16.89
N CYS A 119 3.63 9.24 -16.15
CA CYS A 119 2.19 8.99 -16.10
C CYS A 119 1.49 9.74 -14.95
N ASN A 120 2.23 10.54 -14.17
CA ASN A 120 1.74 11.19 -12.94
C ASN A 120 0.98 10.22 -12.01
N GLY A 121 1.44 8.96 -11.96
CA GLY A 121 0.64 7.84 -11.48
C GLY A 121 1.45 6.82 -10.70
N ILE A 122 0.77 5.74 -10.33
CA ILE A 122 1.28 4.63 -9.55
C ILE A 122 0.91 3.34 -10.28
N MET A 123 1.86 2.42 -10.41
CA MET A 123 1.60 1.05 -10.82
C MET A 123 1.56 0.11 -9.61
N ALA A 124 0.90 -1.03 -9.73
CA ALA A 124 1.03 -2.14 -8.79
C ALA A 124 1.28 -3.45 -9.53
N VAL A 125 2.28 -4.21 -9.10
CA VAL A 125 2.63 -5.52 -9.66
C VAL A 125 2.59 -6.60 -8.58
N ASN A 126 1.88 -7.70 -8.85
CA ASN A 126 1.77 -8.84 -7.95
C ASN A 126 2.91 -9.86 -8.16
N ARG A 127 3.20 -10.64 -7.10
CA ARG A 127 4.30 -11.61 -7.04
C ARG A 127 4.28 -12.66 -8.15
N GLU A 128 3.10 -13.04 -8.61
CA GLU A 128 2.92 -14.07 -9.63
C GLU A 128 3.20 -13.57 -11.05
N TYR A 129 3.24 -12.25 -11.27
CA TYR A 129 3.58 -11.67 -12.56
C TYR A 129 5.09 -11.68 -12.80
N THR A 130 5.51 -12.26 -13.93
CA THR A 130 6.93 -12.49 -14.28
C THR A 130 7.46 -11.61 -15.41
N GLY A 131 6.59 -10.77 -15.99
CA GLY A 131 6.93 -9.86 -17.08
C GLY A 131 7.62 -8.58 -16.61
N GLU A 132 7.98 -7.74 -17.60
CA GLU A 132 8.47 -6.39 -17.35
C GLU A 132 7.32 -5.47 -16.93
N THR A 133 7.65 -4.39 -16.26
CA THR A 133 6.68 -3.39 -15.82
C THR A 133 7.13 -2.00 -16.25
N PRO A 134 6.21 -1.02 -16.32
CA PRO A 134 6.54 0.34 -16.75
C PRO A 134 7.66 1.02 -15.95
N CYS A 135 7.93 0.61 -14.71
CA CYS A 135 9.05 1.16 -13.94
C CYS A 135 10.41 0.53 -14.31
N GLY A 136 10.49 -0.25 -15.39
CA GLY A 136 11.72 -0.88 -15.89
C GLY A 136 12.24 -2.04 -15.04
N MET A 137 11.42 -2.59 -14.14
CA MET A 137 11.80 -3.69 -13.25
C MET A 137 10.70 -4.75 -13.15
N LYS A 138 11.10 -6.02 -13.13
CA LYS A 138 10.22 -7.13 -12.73
C LYS A 138 9.92 -7.09 -11.23
N PHE A 139 8.86 -7.81 -10.81
CA PHE A 139 8.53 -7.98 -9.40
C PHE A 139 9.73 -8.45 -8.55
N THR A 140 10.51 -9.43 -9.03
CA THR A 140 11.66 -9.98 -8.28
C THR A 140 12.72 -8.93 -8.00
N THR A 141 12.97 -8.04 -8.96
CA THR A 141 13.92 -6.94 -8.81
C THR A 141 13.36 -5.89 -7.84
N LEU A 142 12.10 -5.49 -8.01
CA LEU A 142 11.40 -4.59 -7.10
C LEU A 142 11.40 -5.09 -5.66
N ALA A 143 11.04 -6.36 -5.43
CA ALA A 143 11.01 -6.97 -4.11
C ALA A 143 12.39 -6.98 -3.44
N GLY A 144 13.47 -7.13 -4.22
CA GLY A 144 14.84 -7.00 -3.75
C GLY A 144 15.21 -5.56 -3.37
N THR A 145 14.73 -4.57 -4.12
CA THR A 145 14.98 -3.15 -3.89
C THR A 145 14.23 -2.59 -2.68
N VAL A 146 12.94 -2.93 -2.53
CA VAL A 146 12.06 -2.35 -1.49
C VAL A 146 12.09 -3.15 -0.18
N GLY A 147 12.54 -4.41 -0.25
CA GLY A 147 12.58 -5.31 0.88
C GLY A 147 13.65 -4.96 1.91
N GLY A 148 13.67 -5.71 3.02
CA GLY A 148 14.72 -5.60 4.04
C GLY A 148 14.46 -4.57 5.14
N GLY A 149 13.27 -3.97 5.18
CA GLY A 149 12.88 -3.08 6.28
C GLY A 149 13.42 -1.66 6.15
N LEU A 150 13.62 -1.19 4.91
CA LEU A 150 13.94 0.19 4.56
C LEU A 150 12.68 0.96 4.17
N SER A 151 12.67 2.27 4.43
CA SER A 151 11.66 3.19 3.89
C SER A 151 12.19 3.71 2.56
N THR A 152 11.40 3.56 1.50
CA THR A 152 11.85 3.84 0.13
C THR A 152 10.80 4.71 -0.58
N PRO A 153 10.89 6.04 -0.49
CA PRO A 153 10.01 6.95 -1.23
C PRO A 153 9.83 6.55 -2.69
N GLY A 154 8.58 6.53 -3.15
CA GLY A 154 8.18 6.08 -4.48
C GLY A 154 7.89 4.58 -4.57
N PHE A 155 8.13 3.79 -3.53
CA PHE A 155 7.90 2.34 -3.53
C PHE A 155 7.34 1.82 -2.20
N VAL A 156 6.37 0.88 -2.26
CA VAL A 156 5.90 0.18 -1.06
C VAL A 156 5.36 -1.20 -1.39
N GLY A 157 5.70 -2.18 -0.56
CA GLY A 157 5.07 -3.50 -0.59
C GLY A 157 3.72 -3.49 0.12
N HIS A 158 2.73 -4.16 -0.45
CA HIS A 158 1.38 -4.25 0.10
C HIS A 158 0.70 -5.57 -0.28
N GLY A 159 -0.44 -5.87 0.37
CA GLY A 159 -1.30 -6.99 0.00
C GLY A 159 -2.19 -6.64 -1.19
N LYS A 160 -2.66 -7.63 -1.95
CA LYS A 160 -3.49 -7.41 -3.16
C LYS A 160 -4.75 -6.62 -2.83
N TYR A 161 -5.44 -7.01 -1.77
CA TYR A 161 -6.70 -6.38 -1.36
C TYR A 161 -6.52 -4.99 -0.75
N ASN A 162 -5.30 -4.58 -0.36
CA ASN A 162 -5.06 -3.20 0.08
C ASN A 162 -5.43 -2.20 -1.00
N ILE A 163 -5.22 -2.52 -2.30
CA ILE A 163 -5.53 -1.64 -3.44
C ILE A 163 -6.97 -1.11 -3.36
N CYS A 164 -7.90 -1.92 -2.86
CA CYS A 164 -9.32 -1.58 -2.79
C CYS A 164 -9.76 -1.03 -1.42
N GLN A 165 -8.84 -0.76 -0.49
CA GLN A 165 -9.18 -0.11 0.79
C GLN A 165 -9.26 1.41 0.63
N ARG A 166 -10.13 2.07 1.39
CA ARG A 166 -10.38 3.53 1.22
C ARG A 166 -9.15 4.38 1.48
N LYS A 167 -8.25 3.91 2.35
CA LYS A 167 -7.03 4.59 2.75
C LYS A 167 -5.80 4.23 1.91
N PHE A 168 -5.96 3.39 0.89
CA PHE A 168 -4.85 3.02 0.00
C PHE A 168 -4.28 4.27 -0.67
N LEU A 169 -3.07 4.66 -0.26
CA LEU A 169 -2.29 5.78 -0.81
C LEU A 169 -3.07 7.11 -0.94
N ILE A 170 -4.09 7.33 -0.10
CA ILE A 170 -4.99 8.49 -0.23
C ILE A 170 -4.27 9.83 -0.04
N GLY A 171 -3.13 9.84 0.65
CA GLY A 171 -2.25 11.00 0.79
C GLY A 171 -1.68 11.49 -0.55
N ASP A 172 -1.54 10.59 -1.53
CA ASP A 172 -0.99 10.90 -2.86
C ASP A 172 -2.08 10.95 -3.96
N GLY A 173 -3.36 10.78 -3.59
CA GLY A 173 -4.50 10.70 -4.52
C GLY A 173 -5.13 9.31 -4.64
N GLY A 174 -4.58 8.33 -3.94
CA GLY A 174 -5.14 6.99 -3.77
C GLY A 174 -5.39 6.24 -5.05
N LEU A 175 -6.53 5.56 -5.14
CA LEU A 175 -6.84 4.68 -6.28
C LEU A 175 -6.91 5.43 -7.63
N LEU A 176 -7.17 6.74 -7.63
CA LEU A 176 -7.17 7.54 -8.86
C LEU A 176 -5.79 7.68 -9.51
N ARG A 177 -4.72 7.39 -8.75
CA ARG A 177 -3.36 7.34 -9.26
C ARG A 177 -3.01 6.01 -9.92
N MET A 178 -3.83 4.97 -9.78
CA MET A 178 -3.49 3.65 -10.28
C MET A 178 -3.56 3.62 -11.82
N VAL A 179 -2.41 3.64 -12.49
CA VAL A 179 -2.33 3.73 -13.97
C VAL A 179 -1.96 2.41 -14.63
N TRP A 180 -1.37 1.46 -13.89
CA TRP A 180 -0.99 0.17 -14.45
C TRP A 180 -1.08 -0.98 -13.43
N MET A 181 -1.65 -2.10 -13.84
CA MET A 181 -1.66 -3.36 -13.10
C MET A 181 -1.64 -4.55 -14.06
N PRO A 182 -0.99 -5.68 -13.72
CA PRO A 182 -1.11 -6.90 -14.51
C PRO A 182 -2.58 -7.30 -14.68
N LYS A 183 -2.95 -7.79 -15.86
CA LYS A 183 -4.32 -8.20 -16.16
C LYS A 183 -4.84 -9.22 -15.16
N MET A 184 -4.00 -10.18 -14.75
CA MET A 184 -4.36 -11.16 -13.72
C MET A 184 -4.75 -10.53 -12.38
N LEU A 185 -4.07 -9.45 -11.99
CA LEU A 185 -4.37 -8.72 -10.75
C LEU A 185 -5.68 -7.93 -10.92
N LYS A 186 -5.86 -7.26 -12.06
CA LYS A 186 -7.12 -6.56 -12.41
C LYS A 186 -8.32 -7.50 -12.30
N GLU A 187 -8.21 -8.70 -12.87
CA GLU A 187 -9.26 -9.72 -12.83
C GLU A 187 -9.52 -10.23 -11.40
N GLU A 188 -8.46 -10.49 -10.62
CA GLU A 188 -8.57 -10.98 -9.24
C GLU A 188 -9.31 -9.99 -8.32
N ILE A 189 -9.05 -8.69 -8.45
CA ILE A 189 -9.66 -7.65 -7.59
C ILE A 189 -10.81 -6.90 -8.25
N ALA A 190 -11.26 -7.30 -9.45
CA ALA A 190 -12.17 -6.53 -10.31
C ALA A 190 -13.44 -6.05 -9.60
N GLU A 191 -14.14 -6.95 -8.90
CA GLU A 191 -15.38 -6.64 -8.21
C GLU A 191 -15.19 -5.58 -7.12
N ARG A 192 -14.12 -5.71 -6.32
CA ARG A 192 -13.79 -4.76 -5.25
C ARG A 192 -13.33 -3.42 -5.82
N PHE A 193 -12.52 -3.46 -6.87
CA PHE A 193 -12.01 -2.27 -7.55
C PHE A 193 -13.16 -1.47 -8.15
N LYS A 194 -14.08 -2.11 -8.90
CA LYS A 194 -15.24 -1.45 -9.50
C LYS A 194 -16.17 -0.83 -8.46
N ALA A 195 -16.37 -1.52 -7.33
CA ALA A 195 -17.14 -0.95 -6.21
C ALA A 195 -16.48 0.33 -5.67
N ARG A 196 -15.17 0.32 -5.46
CA ARG A 196 -14.40 1.50 -5.02
C ARG A 196 -14.41 2.62 -6.06
N ALA A 197 -14.21 2.29 -7.32
CA ALA A 197 -14.23 3.22 -8.45
C ALA A 197 -15.58 3.94 -8.55
N LYS A 198 -16.70 3.20 -8.38
CA LYS A 198 -18.04 3.78 -8.28
C LYS A 198 -18.21 4.70 -7.08
N GLU A 199 -17.71 4.32 -5.90
CA GLU A 199 -17.73 5.19 -4.70
C GLU A 199 -16.94 6.49 -4.91
N MET A 200 -15.94 6.47 -5.79
CA MET A 200 -15.08 7.63 -6.12
C MET A 200 -15.59 8.45 -7.31
N GLY A 201 -16.72 8.06 -7.92
CA GLY A 201 -17.33 8.79 -9.02
C GLY A 201 -16.78 8.48 -10.42
N ILE A 202 -15.93 7.47 -10.57
CA ILE A 202 -15.35 7.04 -11.86
C ILE A 202 -15.56 5.52 -12.03
N PRO A 203 -16.79 5.05 -12.34
CA PRO A 203 -17.11 3.61 -12.33
C PRO A 203 -16.29 2.76 -13.31
N ASP A 204 -15.81 3.37 -14.39
CA ASP A 204 -15.00 2.79 -15.47
C ASP A 204 -13.49 2.92 -15.24
N LEU A 205 -13.04 3.37 -14.07
CA LEU A 205 -11.62 3.57 -13.75
C LEU A 205 -10.77 2.32 -14.05
N LEU A 206 -11.26 1.11 -13.78
CA LEU A 206 -10.51 -0.13 -14.03
C LEU A 206 -10.18 -0.33 -15.52
N ASP A 207 -11.05 0.14 -16.41
CA ASP A 207 -10.87 0.07 -17.86
C ASP A 207 -9.92 1.16 -18.38
N MET A 208 -9.65 2.17 -17.55
CA MET A 208 -8.66 3.22 -17.79
C MET A 208 -7.26 2.83 -17.27
N VAL A 209 -7.14 1.82 -16.40
CA VAL A 209 -5.84 1.31 -15.92
C VAL A 209 -5.22 0.41 -16.99
N ALA A 210 -4.02 0.75 -17.45
CA ALA A 210 -3.28 -0.07 -18.40
C ALA A 210 -2.86 -1.43 -17.80
N ASP A 211 -2.55 -2.38 -18.66
CA ASP A 211 -1.98 -3.67 -18.31
C ASP A 211 -0.94 -4.08 -19.34
N GLU A 212 -0.35 -5.27 -19.18
CA GLU A 212 0.73 -5.76 -20.05
C GLU A 212 0.31 -5.95 -21.52
N ALA A 213 -1.00 -5.99 -21.83
CA ALA A 213 -1.48 -6.04 -23.22
C ALA A 213 -1.48 -4.65 -23.89
N VAL A 214 -1.48 -3.57 -23.11
CA VAL A 214 -1.31 -2.19 -23.57
C VAL A 214 0.16 -1.86 -23.76
N GLY A 215 0.99 -2.17 -22.77
CA GLY A 215 2.42 -1.88 -22.77
C GLY A 215 3.11 -2.17 -21.45
N THR A 216 4.43 -2.16 -21.48
CA THR A 216 5.31 -2.40 -20.33
C THR A 216 6.36 -1.31 -20.15
N THR A 217 6.26 -0.19 -20.87
CA THR A 217 7.02 1.05 -20.58
C THR A 217 6.07 2.22 -20.28
N GLU A 218 6.55 3.26 -19.60
CA GLU A 218 5.76 4.46 -19.34
C GLU A 218 5.30 5.15 -20.65
N GLU A 219 6.15 5.18 -21.67
CA GLU A 219 5.81 5.78 -22.97
C GLU A 219 4.69 5.05 -23.70
N GLU A 220 4.71 3.70 -23.68
CA GLU A 220 3.68 2.88 -24.32
C GLU A 220 2.31 3.09 -23.66
N ILE A 221 2.28 3.13 -22.33
CA ILE A 221 1.01 3.25 -21.60
C ILE A 221 0.50 4.68 -21.57
N LEU A 222 1.36 5.70 -21.64
CA LEU A 222 0.95 7.10 -21.58
C LEU A 222 -0.07 7.44 -22.68
N HIS A 223 0.15 6.97 -23.91
CA HIS A 223 -0.80 7.19 -25.00
C HIS A 223 -2.19 6.61 -24.70
N PHE A 224 -2.24 5.41 -24.12
CA PHE A 224 -3.49 4.79 -23.70
C PHE A 224 -4.17 5.57 -22.57
N LEU A 225 -3.40 6.05 -21.59
CA LEU A 225 -3.94 6.86 -20.49
C LEU A 225 -4.53 8.18 -21.01
N GLU A 226 -3.89 8.82 -21.98
CA GLU A 226 -4.40 10.02 -22.66
C GLU A 226 -5.69 9.73 -23.43
N GLU A 227 -5.72 8.66 -24.23
CA GLU A 227 -6.91 8.25 -24.98
C GLU A 227 -8.11 7.97 -24.06
N LYS A 228 -7.86 7.33 -22.91
CA LYS A 228 -8.87 7.03 -21.89
C LYS A 228 -9.24 8.23 -21.03
N GLY A 229 -8.48 9.33 -21.09
CA GLY A 229 -8.65 10.47 -20.19
C GLY A 229 -8.45 10.10 -18.72
N HIS A 230 -7.42 9.31 -18.43
CA HIS A 230 -7.17 8.80 -17.08
C HIS A 230 -6.99 9.96 -16.07
N PRO A 231 -7.68 9.94 -14.91
CA PRO A 231 -7.73 11.07 -13.99
C PRO A 231 -6.35 11.51 -13.48
N ALA A 232 -5.43 10.57 -13.25
CA ALA A 232 -4.07 10.84 -12.79
C ALA A 232 -3.33 11.91 -13.62
N LEU A 233 -3.57 11.99 -14.94
CA LEU A 233 -2.89 12.93 -15.83
C LEU A 233 -3.23 14.39 -15.56
N THR A 234 -4.36 14.65 -14.89
CA THR A 234 -4.87 16.01 -14.60
C THR A 234 -4.83 16.38 -13.12
N MET A 235 -4.35 15.46 -12.28
CA MET A 235 -4.12 15.73 -10.87
C MET A 235 -2.82 16.52 -10.68
N GLU A 236 -2.63 17.10 -9.50
CA GLU A 236 -1.35 17.74 -9.13
C GLU A 236 -0.15 16.80 -9.38
N PRO A 237 1.05 17.31 -9.64
CA PRO A 237 2.22 16.46 -9.85
C PRO A 237 2.51 15.57 -8.64
N ILE A 238 2.73 14.28 -8.86
CA ILE A 238 3.00 13.29 -7.79
C ILE A 238 4.40 13.43 -7.17
N LEU A 239 5.31 14.13 -7.84
CA LEU A 239 6.70 14.33 -7.40
C LEU A 239 6.91 15.63 -6.60
N GLU A 240 5.85 16.38 -6.32
CA GLU A 240 5.90 17.63 -5.53
C GLU A 240 5.87 17.40 -4.02
#